data_AF-A0A6G8CAQ1-F1
#
_entry.id   AF-A0A6G8CAQ1-F1
#
_cell.length_a   1.000
_cell.length_b   1.000
_cell.length_c   1.000
_cell.angle_alpha   90.00
_cell.angle_beta   90.00
_cell.angle_gamma   90.00
#
_symmetry.space_group_name_H-M   'P 1'
#
loop_
_entity.id
_entity.type
_entity.pdbx_description
1 polymer ?
#
loop_
_entity_poly.entity_id
_entity_poly.type
_entity_poly.pdbx_seq_one_letter_code
_entity_poly.pdbx_strand_id
1 'polypeptide(L)'
;MNENKKSLETFVEQHRADFDAFEPRPDLWDSIEEELTTSTVAFDETEEEVPLRVIKLAPEPVVPSKKAPWSGRFGIAAAVALTVVAGGGLFWKNSASPQPASAWTSISPSPYLTSAPTEEETNDSFYFGTNPVATAAANAPTQRLNTAVKQMEAYFASQIKERAGELRQLEEESSNAPAADWQRELAVLDSTYAQLKTELYRNPEPDMVLDAMNRNLQIRVDILNQQLRTRERILEYHAEEPEVAKNSRKR
;
A
#
# COMPACT_ATOMS: atom_id res chain seq x y z
N MET A 1 -3.93 1.64 38.04
CA MET A 1 -4.49 1.56 36.67
C MET A 1 -5.99 1.84 36.67
N ASN A 2 -6.43 3.09 36.44
CA ASN A 2 -7.84 3.42 36.11
C ASN A 2 -7.95 4.66 35.20
N GLU A 3 -6.83 5.08 34.60
CA GLU A 3 -6.69 6.39 33.97
C GLU A 3 -7.24 6.39 32.54
N ASN A 4 -7.13 5.25 31.85
CA ASN A 4 -7.58 5.06 30.47
C ASN A 4 -9.11 4.95 30.33
N LYS A 5 -9.83 4.58 31.39
CA LYS A 5 -11.31 4.54 31.36
C LYS A 5 -11.89 5.95 31.40
N LYS A 6 -11.28 6.83 32.19
CA LYS A 6 -11.69 8.22 32.31
C LYS A 6 -11.45 9.02 31.03
N SER A 7 -10.40 8.70 30.27
CA SER A 7 -10.12 9.40 29.00
C SER A 7 -11.14 9.07 27.91
N LEU A 8 -11.57 7.80 27.78
CA LEU A 8 -12.60 7.42 26.82
C LEU A 8 -13.97 7.96 27.22
N GLU A 9 -14.32 7.88 28.51
CA GLU A 9 -15.59 8.41 29.03
C GLU A 9 -15.70 9.92 28.79
N THR A 10 -14.63 10.68 29.08
CA THR A 10 -14.58 12.13 28.80
C THR A 10 -14.68 12.44 27.31
N PHE A 11 -14.03 11.66 26.45
CA PHE A 11 -14.07 11.84 25.00
C PHE A 11 -15.48 11.58 24.44
N VAL A 12 -16.12 10.48 24.86
CA VAL A 12 -17.49 10.14 24.43
C VAL A 12 -18.49 11.19 24.92
N GLU A 13 -18.34 11.68 26.16
CA GLU A 13 -19.19 12.77 26.68
C GLU A 13 -19.00 14.07 25.89
N GLN A 14 -17.76 14.44 25.59
CA GLN A 14 -17.45 15.67 24.86
C GLN A 14 -17.94 15.65 23.41
N HIS A 15 -18.00 14.47 22.80
CA HIS A 15 -18.46 14.29 21.41
C HIS A 15 -19.90 13.80 21.29
N ARG A 16 -20.62 13.58 22.39
CA ARG A 16 -22.00 13.05 22.36
C ARG A 16 -22.93 13.89 21.48
N ALA A 17 -22.82 15.21 21.57
CA ALA A 17 -23.62 16.11 20.74
C ALA A 17 -23.30 15.98 19.24
N ASP A 18 -22.05 15.69 18.88
CA ASP A 18 -21.64 15.45 17.49
C ASP A 18 -22.16 14.09 16.97
N PHE A 19 -22.25 13.08 17.85
CA PHE A 19 -22.83 11.77 17.53
C PHE A 19 -24.35 11.86 17.30
N ASP A 20 -25.05 12.61 18.15
CA ASP A 20 -26.51 12.78 18.05
C ASP A 20 -26.92 13.85 17.01
N ALA A 21 -25.98 14.64 16.47
CA ALA A 21 -26.26 15.67 15.45
C ALA A 21 -26.66 15.10 14.09
N PHE A 22 -26.25 13.87 13.79
CA PHE A 22 -26.56 13.20 12.52
C PHE A 22 -27.61 12.13 12.74
N GLU A 23 -28.87 12.55 12.81
CA GLU A 23 -29.98 11.60 12.67
C GLU A 23 -29.92 11.02 11.25
N PRO A 24 -29.88 9.68 11.10
CA PRO A 24 -30.00 9.08 9.77
C PRO A 24 -31.33 9.51 9.15
N ARG A 25 -31.36 9.59 7.81
CA ARG A 25 -32.62 9.88 7.10
C ARG A 25 -33.69 8.88 7.57
N PRO A 26 -34.92 9.32 7.88
CA PRO A 26 -35.96 8.44 8.38
C PRO A 26 -36.28 7.27 7.43
N ASP A 27 -36.12 7.48 6.12
CA ASP A 27 -36.37 6.49 5.06
C ASP A 27 -35.14 5.61 4.75
N LEU A 28 -34.05 5.73 5.52
CA LEU A 28 -32.79 5.01 5.26
C LEU A 28 -32.99 3.49 5.37
N TRP A 29 -33.81 3.03 6.30
CA TRP A 29 -34.12 1.60 6.44
C TRP A 29 -35.00 1.07 5.32
N ASP A 30 -35.96 1.86 4.84
CA ASP A 30 -36.83 1.50 3.71
C ASP A 30 -35.99 1.33 2.43
N SER A 31 -34.99 2.20 2.22
CA SER A 31 -34.07 2.07 1.07
C SER A 31 -33.17 0.83 1.14
N ILE A 32 -32.76 0.43 2.35
CA ILE A 32 -31.96 -0.79 2.55
C ILE A 32 -32.83 -2.03 2.30
N GLU A 33 -34.10 -2.02 2.70
CA GLU A 33 -35.04 -3.11 2.41
C GLU A 33 -35.33 -3.22 0.90
N GLU A 34 -35.49 -2.09 0.20
CA GLU A 34 -35.65 -2.05 -1.25
C GLU A 34 -34.39 -2.56 -1.99
N GLU A 35 -33.18 -2.19 -1.51
CA GLU A 35 -31.93 -2.71 -2.07
C GLU A 35 -31.72 -4.21 -1.80
N LEU A 36 -32.09 -4.70 -0.62
CA LEU A 36 -31.99 -6.14 -0.30
C LEU A 36 -33.00 -6.97 -1.10
N THR A 37 -34.20 -6.45 -1.32
CA THR A 37 -35.23 -7.13 -2.12
C THR A 37 -34.91 -7.06 -3.61
N THR A 38 -34.48 -5.92 -4.16
CA THR A 38 -34.09 -5.81 -5.58
C THR A 38 -32.87 -6.67 -5.91
N SER A 39 -31.91 -6.81 -4.98
CA SER A 39 -30.74 -7.68 -5.15
C SER A 39 -31.10 -9.18 -5.10
N THR A 40 -32.28 -9.53 -4.59
CA THR A 40 -32.80 -10.91 -4.52
C THR A 40 -33.76 -11.25 -5.68
N VAL A 41 -34.26 -10.25 -6.43
CA VAL A 41 -35.27 -10.44 -7.49
C VAL A 41 -34.67 -10.60 -8.90
N ALA A 42 -33.34 -10.72 -9.04
CA ALA A 42 -32.68 -11.15 -10.27
C ALA A 42 -32.53 -12.69 -10.39
N PHE A 43 -33.43 -13.47 -9.78
CA PHE A 43 -33.65 -14.87 -10.14
C PHE A 43 -35.01 -14.98 -10.81
N ASP A 44 -35.00 -14.77 -12.12
CA ASP A 44 -36.10 -15.06 -13.03
C ASP A 44 -36.36 -16.58 -13.02
N GLU A 45 -37.51 -16.99 -12.52
CA GLU A 45 -38.05 -18.35 -12.58
C GLU A 45 -38.57 -18.66 -14.01
N THR A 46 -37.73 -18.47 -15.01
CA THR A 46 -37.96 -19.00 -16.35
C THR A 46 -37.08 -20.22 -16.58
N GLU A 47 -37.75 -21.34 -16.80
CA GLU A 47 -37.21 -22.64 -17.14
C GLU A 47 -36.25 -22.56 -18.34
N GLU A 48 -34.95 -22.43 -18.11
CA GLU A 48 -33.91 -22.87 -19.05
C GLU A 48 -32.79 -23.61 -18.30
N GLU A 49 -32.67 -24.91 -18.60
CA GLU A 49 -31.67 -25.81 -18.05
C GLU A 49 -30.24 -25.37 -18.44
N VAL A 50 -29.59 -24.58 -17.58
CA VAL A 50 -28.14 -24.32 -17.66
C VAL A 50 -27.39 -25.29 -16.75
N PRO A 51 -26.43 -26.09 -17.27
CA PRO A 51 -25.84 -27.18 -16.51
C PRO A 51 -25.10 -26.68 -15.27
N LEU A 52 -25.48 -27.25 -14.12
CA LEU A 52 -24.91 -27.07 -12.80
C LEU A 52 -23.39 -26.84 -12.86
N ARG A 53 -22.94 -25.61 -12.61
CA ARG A 53 -21.53 -25.33 -12.36
C ARG A 53 -21.21 -25.76 -10.93
N VAL A 54 -21.03 -27.07 -10.75
CA VAL A 54 -20.57 -27.68 -9.51
C VAL A 54 -19.16 -27.15 -9.21
N ILE A 55 -19.02 -26.32 -8.19
CA ILE A 55 -17.72 -25.97 -7.63
C ILE A 55 -17.22 -27.22 -6.89
N LYS A 56 -16.19 -27.89 -7.41
CA LYS A 56 -15.49 -28.96 -6.70
C LYS A 56 -14.80 -28.36 -5.46
N LEU A 57 -15.38 -28.53 -4.28
CA LEU A 57 -14.70 -28.34 -2.99
C LEU A 57 -13.89 -29.60 -2.65
N ALA A 58 -12.72 -29.78 -3.26
CA ALA A 58 -11.64 -30.63 -2.74
C ALA A 58 -10.36 -30.43 -3.58
N PRO A 59 -9.17 -30.23 -2.98
CA PRO A 59 -7.93 -30.40 -3.69
C PRO A 59 -7.69 -31.91 -3.91
N GLU A 60 -7.73 -32.36 -5.16
CA GLU A 60 -7.35 -33.73 -5.51
C GLU A 60 -5.84 -33.93 -5.29
N PRO A 61 -5.40 -35.00 -4.60
CA PRO A 61 -3.98 -35.30 -4.44
C PRO A 61 -3.41 -35.79 -5.77
N VAL A 62 -2.55 -34.97 -6.37
CA VAL A 62 -1.78 -35.31 -7.57
C VAL A 62 -0.86 -36.51 -7.31
N VAL A 63 -1.22 -37.66 -7.87
CA VAL A 63 -0.37 -38.85 -7.94
C VAL A 63 0.72 -38.66 -9.00
N PRO A 64 2.01 -38.88 -8.68
CA PRO A 64 3.09 -38.80 -9.68
C PRO A 64 3.23 -40.12 -10.45
N SER A 65 2.96 -40.10 -11.76
CA SER A 65 3.33 -41.21 -12.65
C SER A 65 4.84 -41.23 -12.91
N LYS A 66 5.53 -42.24 -12.35
CA LYS A 66 6.84 -42.74 -12.81
C LYS A 66 6.59 -43.74 -13.96
N LYS A 67 7.43 -43.92 -14.99
CA LYS A 67 8.79 -44.53 -15.04
C LYS A 67 9.38 -44.27 -16.47
N ALA A 68 10.61 -43.79 -16.68
CA ALA A 68 11.93 -44.49 -16.81
C ALA A 68 12.06 -45.44 -18.04
N PRO A 69 13.26 -45.77 -18.63
CA PRO A 69 14.62 -45.66 -18.06
C PRO A 69 15.79 -45.35 -19.06
N TRP A 70 17.00 -45.35 -18.48
CA TRP A 70 18.27 -45.92 -18.99
C TRP A 70 19.37 -44.99 -19.54
N SER A 71 20.38 -44.84 -18.68
CA SER A 71 21.83 -44.73 -18.89
C SER A 71 22.42 -44.27 -20.23
N GLY A 72 23.44 -43.43 -20.10
CA GLY A 72 24.77 -43.92 -20.46
C GLY A 72 25.72 -42.94 -21.16
N ARG A 73 26.66 -42.43 -20.36
CA ARG A 73 28.12 -42.33 -20.61
C ARG A 73 28.65 -41.25 -21.58
N PHE A 74 29.78 -40.70 -21.11
CA PHE A 74 30.67 -39.70 -21.69
C PHE A 74 31.28 -40.10 -23.03
N GLY A 75 31.59 -39.11 -23.87
CA GLY A 75 32.47 -39.26 -25.04
C GLY A 75 32.89 -37.91 -25.61
N ILE A 76 34.16 -37.56 -25.44
CA ILE A 76 34.84 -36.38 -26.00
C ILE A 76 35.12 -36.64 -27.48
N ALA A 77 34.89 -35.64 -28.34
CA ALA A 77 35.55 -35.56 -29.64
C ALA A 77 35.83 -34.10 -29.98
N ALA A 78 37.10 -33.75 -29.87
CA ALA A 78 37.69 -32.54 -30.40
C ALA A 78 37.55 -32.52 -31.93
N ALA A 79 37.06 -31.41 -32.47
CA ALA A 79 37.38 -30.98 -33.83
C ALA A 79 37.67 -29.49 -33.77
N VAL A 80 38.96 -29.17 -33.92
CA VAL A 80 39.48 -27.82 -34.03
C VAL A 80 38.96 -27.19 -35.32
N ALA A 81 38.25 -26.06 -35.19
CA ALA A 81 38.10 -25.10 -36.28
C ALA A 81 38.34 -23.71 -35.70
N LEU A 82 39.62 -23.32 -35.65
CA LEU A 82 40.02 -21.93 -35.48
C LEU A 82 39.57 -21.15 -36.72
N THR A 83 38.51 -20.35 -36.57
CA THR A 83 38.28 -19.18 -37.42
C THR A 83 37.97 -17.97 -36.55
N VAL A 84 38.53 -16.85 -37.00
CA VAL A 84 38.84 -15.63 -36.29
C VAL A 84 37.63 -14.68 -36.30
N VAL A 85 37.34 -14.11 -35.11
CA VAL A 85 36.80 -12.76 -34.85
C VAL A 85 35.51 -12.36 -35.57
N ALA A 86 34.41 -12.33 -34.81
CA ALA A 86 33.53 -11.16 -34.61
C ALA A 86 32.30 -11.55 -33.76
N GLY A 87 32.10 -10.86 -32.64
CA GLY A 87 30.79 -10.72 -32.01
C GLY A 87 30.46 -11.67 -30.85
N GLY A 88 30.66 -11.17 -29.62
CA GLY A 88 29.73 -11.37 -28.49
C GLY A 88 29.78 -12.71 -27.76
N GLY A 89 30.63 -12.80 -26.73
CA GLY A 89 30.67 -13.94 -25.81
C GLY A 89 29.48 -14.01 -24.84
N LEU A 90 28.97 -15.24 -24.70
CA LEU A 90 28.77 -15.99 -23.45
C LEU A 90 27.63 -15.63 -22.47
N PHE A 91 26.54 -16.38 -22.62
CA PHE A 91 25.77 -17.10 -21.60
C PHE A 91 26.67 -17.68 -20.46
N TRP A 92 26.34 -17.74 -19.15
CA TRP A 92 25.17 -18.33 -18.46
C TRP A 92 25.12 -17.93 -16.96
N LYS A 93 23.89 -17.87 -16.41
CA LYS A 93 23.45 -18.36 -15.08
C LYS A 93 23.72 -17.52 -13.80
N ASN A 94 22.67 -16.85 -13.31
CA ASN A 94 22.07 -17.13 -11.99
C ASN A 94 20.69 -16.44 -11.92
N SER A 95 19.63 -17.18 -11.57
CA SER A 95 18.30 -16.64 -11.32
C SER A 95 18.30 -15.93 -9.97
N ALA A 96 18.39 -14.60 -9.99
CA ALA A 96 18.13 -13.74 -8.85
C ALA A 96 16.99 -12.80 -9.21
N SER A 97 15.96 -12.80 -8.36
CA SER A 97 14.76 -11.97 -8.43
C SER A 97 15.10 -10.49 -8.61
N PRO A 98 14.37 -9.71 -9.43
CA PRO A 98 14.50 -8.26 -9.44
C PRO A 98 13.94 -7.72 -8.12
N GLN A 99 14.82 -7.24 -7.24
CA GLN A 99 14.44 -6.29 -6.21
C GLN A 99 14.11 -4.94 -6.91
N PRO A 100 12.93 -4.34 -6.73
CA PRO A 100 12.77 -2.93 -7.05
C PRO A 100 13.52 -2.12 -5.99
N ALA A 101 14.69 -1.61 -6.36
CA ALA A 101 15.46 -0.67 -5.56
C ALA A 101 14.64 0.61 -5.35
N SER A 102 14.19 0.83 -4.12
CA SER A 102 13.72 2.12 -3.63
C SER A 102 14.92 3.07 -3.51
N ALA A 103 15.25 3.77 -4.59
CA ALA A 103 16.23 4.84 -4.59
C ALA A 103 15.58 6.15 -4.13
N TRP A 104 15.58 6.37 -2.81
CA TRP A 104 15.31 7.68 -2.24
C TRP A 104 16.58 8.53 -2.38
N THR A 105 16.67 9.30 -3.45
CA THR A 105 17.67 10.38 -3.56
C THR A 105 17.02 11.69 -3.11
N SER A 106 17.44 12.15 -1.94
CA SER A 106 17.20 13.51 -1.46
C SER A 106 17.78 14.52 -2.46
N ILE A 107 16.91 15.29 -3.10
CA ILE A 107 17.30 16.43 -3.93
C ILE A 107 17.60 17.60 -2.99
N SER A 108 18.88 17.96 -2.88
CA SER A 108 19.33 19.22 -2.29
C SER A 108 18.94 20.39 -3.21
N PRO A 109 18.51 21.55 -2.68
CA PRO A 109 18.21 22.71 -3.52
C PRO A 109 19.49 23.41 -3.98
N SER A 110 19.63 23.65 -5.28
CA SER A 110 20.67 24.50 -5.87
C SER A 110 20.42 25.97 -5.51
N PRO A 111 21.45 26.77 -5.15
CA PRO A 111 21.33 28.21 -5.07
C PRO A 111 21.33 28.80 -6.48
N TYR A 112 20.29 29.56 -6.83
CA TYR A 112 20.24 30.33 -8.06
C TYR A 112 21.23 31.49 -7.97
N LEU A 113 22.17 31.54 -8.92
CA LEU A 113 23.05 32.69 -9.12
C LEU A 113 22.20 33.88 -9.57
N THR A 114 22.25 34.96 -8.78
CA THR A 114 21.74 36.27 -9.19
C THR A 114 22.79 36.92 -10.10
N SER A 115 22.45 37.13 -11.36
CA SER A 115 23.21 38.00 -12.26
C SER A 115 22.61 39.40 -12.15
N ALA A 116 23.36 40.33 -11.57
CA ALA A 116 23.06 41.75 -11.65
C ALA A 116 23.33 42.25 -13.09
N PRO A 117 22.51 43.19 -13.58
CA PRO A 117 23.00 44.24 -14.45
C PRO A 117 22.91 45.59 -13.73
N THR A 118 24.06 46.23 -13.62
CA THR A 118 24.20 47.68 -13.40
C THR A 118 23.75 48.39 -14.66
N GLU A 119 22.90 49.42 -14.55
CA GLU A 119 23.16 50.80 -14.99
C GLU A 119 21.86 51.63 -15.02
N GLU A 120 21.88 52.63 -14.14
CA GLU A 120 21.43 54.02 -14.24
C GLU A 120 20.02 54.43 -14.66
N GLU A 121 19.58 55.45 -13.91
CA GLU A 121 18.30 56.12 -13.95
C GLU A 121 18.07 56.91 -15.25
N THR A 122 16.80 56.98 -15.65
CA THR A 122 16.04 58.17 -16.07
C THR A 122 15.02 57.77 -17.14
N ASN A 123 13.77 57.64 -16.76
CA ASN A 123 12.71 58.47 -17.34
C ASN A 123 11.36 58.12 -16.76
N ASP A 124 10.71 59.20 -16.36
CA ASP A 124 9.31 59.33 -16.04
C ASP A 124 8.45 58.73 -17.17
N SER A 125 7.79 57.61 -16.89
CA SER A 125 6.68 57.14 -17.70
C SER A 125 5.75 56.33 -16.82
N PHE A 126 4.74 57.03 -16.30
CA PHE A 126 3.47 56.50 -15.85
C PHE A 126 2.78 55.75 -17.01
N TYR A 127 3.26 54.54 -17.30
CA TYR A 127 2.49 53.52 -18.00
C TYR A 127 1.84 52.65 -16.94
N PHE A 128 0.50 52.57 -16.96
CA PHE A 128 -0.27 51.55 -16.26
C PHE A 128 0.13 50.17 -16.84
N GLY A 129 1.27 49.65 -16.40
CA GLY A 129 1.65 48.27 -16.59
C GLY A 129 0.74 47.43 -15.72
N THR A 130 -0.15 46.66 -16.35
CA THR A 130 -0.96 45.66 -15.69
C THR A 130 -0.03 44.64 -15.04
N ASN A 131 0.32 44.87 -13.77
CA ASN A 131 1.02 43.88 -12.95
C ASN A 131 0.21 42.57 -13.01
N PRO A 132 0.81 41.41 -13.34
CA PRO A 132 0.12 40.12 -13.34
C PRO A 132 -0.12 39.63 -11.90
N VAL A 133 -0.86 40.40 -11.10
CA VAL A 133 -1.36 39.96 -9.79
C VAL A 133 -2.47 38.91 -9.97
N ALA A 134 -3.11 38.86 -11.13
CA ALA A 134 -4.20 37.94 -11.43
C ALA A 134 -3.81 36.45 -11.40
N THR A 135 -2.58 36.09 -11.77
CA THR A 135 -2.11 34.69 -11.74
C THR A 135 -1.60 34.24 -10.37
N ALA A 136 -1.15 35.16 -9.50
CA ALA A 136 -0.70 34.80 -8.15
C ALA A 136 -1.87 34.35 -7.25
N ALA A 137 -3.02 35.01 -7.35
CA ALA A 137 -4.23 34.63 -6.61
C ALA A 137 -4.83 33.30 -7.12
N ALA A 138 -4.76 33.03 -8.43
CA ALA A 138 -5.29 31.81 -9.04
C ALA A 138 -4.50 30.54 -8.68
N ASN A 139 -3.19 30.65 -8.38
CA ASN A 139 -2.34 29.50 -8.02
C ASN A 139 -2.34 29.18 -6.52
N ALA A 140 -2.93 30.03 -5.67
CA ALA A 140 -2.95 29.85 -4.23
C ALA A 140 -3.63 28.54 -3.77
N PRO A 141 -4.77 28.09 -4.37
CA PRO A 141 -5.41 26.82 -4.00
C PRO A 141 -4.55 25.60 -4.34
N THR A 142 -4.00 25.53 -5.56
CA THR A 142 -3.14 24.42 -6.02
C THR A 142 -1.88 24.29 -5.15
N GLN A 143 -1.31 25.42 -4.74
CA GLN A 143 -0.14 25.41 -3.88
C GLN A 143 -0.45 24.86 -2.48
N ARG A 144 -1.59 25.24 -1.88
CA ARG A 144 -2.03 24.70 -0.58
C ARG A 144 -2.20 23.18 -0.65
N LEU A 145 -2.85 22.70 -1.70
CA LEU A 145 -3.04 21.27 -1.94
C LEU A 145 -1.70 20.53 -2.06
N ASN A 146 -0.77 21.03 -2.88
CA ASN A 146 0.57 20.42 -3.00
C ASN A 146 1.31 20.37 -1.66
N THR A 147 1.21 21.44 -0.86
CA THR A 147 1.81 21.45 0.48
C THR A 147 1.15 20.45 1.42
N ALA A 148 -0.19 20.31 1.37
CA ALA A 148 -0.93 19.37 2.20
C ALA A 148 -0.56 17.91 1.88
N VAL A 149 -0.52 17.55 0.59
CA VAL A 149 -0.07 16.22 0.13
C VAL A 149 1.34 15.93 0.64
N LYS A 150 2.28 16.86 0.46
CA LYS A 150 3.67 16.66 0.87
C LYS A 150 3.81 16.44 2.38
N GLN A 151 3.06 17.20 3.19
CA GLN A 151 3.08 17.07 4.65
C GLN A 151 2.51 15.72 5.09
N MET A 152 1.34 15.36 4.56
CA MET A 152 0.69 14.08 4.81
C MET A 152 1.59 12.90 4.43
N GLU A 153 2.19 12.92 3.24
CA GLU A 153 3.12 11.89 2.78
C GLU A 153 4.33 11.73 3.69
N ALA A 154 4.96 12.84 4.08
CA ALA A 154 6.12 12.81 4.96
C ALA A 154 5.76 12.17 6.32
N TYR A 155 4.59 12.54 6.87
CA TYR A 155 4.09 11.97 8.12
C TYR A 155 3.89 10.45 7.99
N PHE A 156 3.08 9.99 7.03
CA PHE A 156 2.78 8.56 6.89
C PHE A 156 3.99 7.73 6.43
N ALA A 157 4.86 8.27 5.59
CA ALA A 157 6.08 7.58 5.18
C ALA A 157 6.98 7.24 6.38
N SER A 158 7.07 8.14 7.37
CA SER A 158 7.80 7.85 8.60
C SER A 158 7.16 6.70 9.39
N GLN A 159 5.84 6.73 9.57
CA GLN A 159 5.06 5.74 10.31
C GLN A 159 5.11 4.35 9.66
N ILE A 160 5.01 4.29 8.33
CA ILE A 160 5.10 3.06 7.54
C ILE A 160 6.51 2.48 7.63
N LYS A 161 7.55 3.32 7.50
CA LYS A 161 8.95 2.89 7.56
C LYS A 161 9.30 2.26 8.91
N GLU A 162 8.89 2.91 10.00
CA GLU A 162 9.11 2.42 11.36
C GLU A 162 8.49 1.04 11.58
N ARG A 163 7.18 0.91 11.35
CA ARG A 163 6.44 -0.34 11.54
C ARG A 163 6.89 -1.46 10.62
N ALA A 164 7.19 -1.15 9.36
CA ALA A 164 7.72 -2.14 8.42
C ALA A 164 9.11 -2.65 8.87
N GLY A 165 9.92 -1.78 9.48
CA GLY A 165 11.20 -2.14 10.07
C GLY A 165 11.04 -3.08 11.26
N GLU A 166 10.14 -2.76 12.19
CA GLU A 166 9.80 -3.61 13.34
C GLU A 166 9.27 -4.98 12.88
N LEU A 167 8.35 -5.00 11.92
CA LEU A 167 7.83 -6.26 11.36
C LEU A 167 8.93 -7.14 10.79
N ARG A 168 9.91 -6.54 10.11
CA ARG A 168 11.03 -7.26 9.52
C ARG A 168 11.93 -7.87 10.60
N GLN A 169 12.20 -7.15 11.68
CA GLN A 169 12.98 -7.67 12.81
C GLN A 169 12.29 -8.88 13.45
N LEU A 170 10.97 -8.79 13.68
CA LEU A 170 10.19 -9.89 14.24
C LEU A 170 10.10 -11.10 13.29
N GLU A 171 10.13 -10.87 11.97
CA GLU A 171 10.13 -11.95 10.97
C GLU A 171 11.48 -12.66 10.88
N GLU A 172 12.59 -11.93 11.08
CA GLU A 172 13.93 -12.53 11.19
C GLU A 172 14.06 -13.36 12.47
N GLU A 173 13.43 -12.93 13.57
CA GLU A 173 13.40 -13.66 14.85
C GLU A 173 12.44 -14.87 14.84
N SER A 174 11.35 -14.79 14.07
CA SER A 174 10.32 -15.82 13.97
C SER A 174 10.38 -16.54 12.62
N SER A 175 11.14 -17.63 12.54
CA SER A 175 11.32 -18.41 11.30
C SER A 175 10.09 -19.19 10.81
N ASN A 176 8.93 -19.10 11.48
CA ASN A 176 7.75 -19.95 11.22
C ASN A 176 6.46 -19.18 10.90
N ALA A 177 6.50 -17.87 10.61
CA ALA A 177 5.30 -17.15 10.22
C ALA A 177 4.86 -17.49 8.77
N PRO A 178 3.56 -17.72 8.50
CA PRO A 178 3.05 -17.91 7.14
C PRO A 178 3.38 -16.74 6.22
N ALA A 179 3.52 -17.02 4.92
CA ALA A 179 3.67 -16.01 3.87
C ALA A 179 2.50 -15.01 3.95
N ALA A 180 2.82 -13.72 3.87
CA ALA A 180 1.99 -12.72 4.51
C ALA A 180 1.01 -12.06 3.52
N ASP A 181 -0.25 -12.45 3.59
CA ASP A 181 -1.34 -11.92 2.75
C ASP A 181 -1.42 -10.37 2.78
N TRP A 182 -1.04 -9.76 3.91
CA TRP A 182 -0.98 -8.30 4.07
C TRP A 182 -0.03 -7.59 3.10
N GLN A 183 1.01 -8.26 2.60
CA GLN A 183 1.91 -7.65 1.61
C GLN A 183 1.21 -7.44 0.27
N ARG A 184 0.27 -8.33 -0.08
CA ARG A 184 -0.58 -8.15 -1.26
C ARG A 184 -1.52 -6.97 -1.07
N GLU A 185 -2.12 -6.83 0.11
CA GLU A 185 -3.01 -5.70 0.44
C GLU A 185 -2.27 -4.36 0.34
N LEU A 186 -1.03 -4.28 0.87
CA LEU A 186 -0.21 -3.08 0.73
C LEU A 186 0.11 -2.74 -0.73
N ALA A 187 0.43 -3.75 -1.55
CA ALA A 187 0.68 -3.53 -2.98
C ALA A 187 -0.57 -3.00 -3.72
N VAL A 188 -1.76 -3.47 -3.34
CA VAL A 188 -3.03 -2.93 -3.86
C VAL A 188 -3.22 -1.47 -3.41
N LEU A 189 -2.97 -1.16 -2.14
CA LEU A 189 -3.06 0.20 -1.61
C LEU A 189 -2.06 1.15 -2.29
N ASP A 190 -0.84 0.67 -2.59
CA ASP A 190 0.19 1.38 -3.36
C ASP A 190 -0.31 1.81 -4.75
N SER A 191 -0.88 0.86 -5.48
CA SER A 191 -1.43 1.13 -6.80
C SER A 191 -2.61 2.12 -6.75
N THR A 192 -3.49 1.96 -5.75
CA THR A 192 -4.64 2.85 -5.54
C THR A 192 -4.17 4.28 -5.24
N TYR A 193 -3.12 4.44 -4.44
CA TYR A 193 -2.56 5.76 -4.14
C TYR A 193 -1.94 6.44 -5.36
N ALA A 194 -1.26 5.67 -6.23
CA ALA A 194 -0.75 6.21 -7.49
C ALA A 194 -1.87 6.70 -8.42
N GLN A 195 -3.01 6.01 -8.43
CA GLN A 195 -4.22 6.46 -9.12
C GLN A 195 -4.78 7.74 -8.51
N LEU A 196 -4.96 7.78 -7.19
CA LEU A 196 -5.46 8.95 -6.48
C LEU A 196 -4.58 10.19 -6.70
N LYS A 197 -3.25 10.04 -6.71
CA LYS A 197 -2.32 11.12 -7.09
C LYS A 197 -2.58 11.69 -8.49
N THR A 198 -2.95 10.81 -9.41
CA THR A 198 -3.25 11.18 -10.80
C THR A 198 -4.60 11.90 -10.89
N GLU A 199 -5.59 11.43 -10.14
CA GLU A 199 -6.92 12.02 -10.05
C GLU A 199 -6.90 13.38 -9.35
N LEU A 200 -6.02 13.57 -8.37
CA LEU A 200 -5.95 14.79 -7.57
C LEU A 200 -5.83 16.08 -8.41
N TYR A 201 -5.12 16.03 -9.52
CA TYR A 201 -4.91 17.19 -10.41
C TYR A 201 -5.90 17.27 -11.57
N ARG A 202 -6.73 16.24 -11.75
CA ARG A 202 -7.69 16.11 -12.86
C ARG A 202 -9.13 16.21 -12.40
N ASN A 203 -9.37 15.92 -11.12
CA ASN A 203 -10.69 15.90 -10.53
C ASN A 203 -11.15 17.34 -10.20
N PRO A 204 -12.39 17.72 -10.54
CA PRO A 204 -12.97 19.00 -10.13
C PRO A 204 -13.12 19.16 -8.61
N GLU A 205 -13.13 18.06 -7.85
CA GLU A 205 -13.23 18.01 -6.39
C GLU A 205 -11.95 17.43 -5.76
N PRO A 206 -10.83 18.16 -5.81
CA PRO A 206 -9.54 17.63 -5.38
C PRO A 206 -9.45 17.39 -3.87
N ASP A 207 -10.26 18.06 -3.06
CA ASP A 207 -10.30 17.86 -1.61
C ASP A 207 -10.83 16.46 -1.25
N MET A 208 -11.84 15.95 -1.97
CA MET A 208 -12.33 14.57 -1.77
C MET A 208 -11.28 13.52 -2.14
N VAL A 209 -10.49 13.78 -3.18
CA VAL A 209 -9.38 12.91 -3.57
C VAL A 209 -8.27 12.95 -2.52
N LEU A 210 -7.97 14.12 -1.96
CA LEU A 210 -7.02 14.26 -0.85
C LEU A 210 -7.46 13.46 0.39
N ASP A 211 -8.74 13.49 0.73
CA ASP A 211 -9.30 12.68 1.82
C ASP A 211 -9.17 11.18 1.54
N ALA A 212 -9.42 10.73 0.31
CA ALA A 212 -9.22 9.35 -0.09
C ALA A 212 -7.74 8.94 -0.03
N MET A 213 -6.82 9.83 -0.41
CA MET A 213 -5.37 9.62 -0.27
C MET A 213 -4.97 9.45 1.20
N ASN A 214 -5.50 10.29 2.08
CA ASN A 214 -5.28 10.20 3.52
C ASN A 214 -5.77 8.86 4.07
N ARG A 215 -7.00 8.46 3.74
CA ARG A 215 -7.57 7.16 4.15
C ARG A 215 -6.74 5.99 3.63
N ASN A 216 -6.27 6.04 2.39
CA ASN A 216 -5.42 4.98 1.82
C ASN A 216 -4.14 4.79 2.65
N LEU A 217 -3.47 5.88 3.04
CA LEU A 217 -2.26 5.83 3.85
C LEU A 217 -2.54 5.37 5.29
N GLN A 218 -3.66 5.79 5.87
CA GLN A 218 -4.12 5.31 7.19
C GLN A 218 -4.30 3.80 7.20
N ILE A 219 -5.00 3.24 6.19
CA ILE A 219 -5.24 1.79 6.09
C ILE A 219 -3.92 1.01 6.06
N ARG A 220 -2.90 1.51 5.35
CA ARG A 220 -1.57 0.86 5.33
C ARG A 220 -0.96 0.79 6.72
N VAL A 221 -1.03 1.89 7.49
CA VAL A 221 -0.53 1.92 8.86
C VAL A 221 -1.32 0.95 9.74
N ASP A 222 -2.63 0.88 9.59
CA ASP A 222 -3.49 -0.02 10.36
C ASP A 222 -3.20 -1.50 10.08
N ILE A 223 -3.00 -1.86 8.82
CA ILE A 223 -2.56 -3.20 8.42
C ILE A 223 -1.23 -3.54 9.10
N LEU A 224 -0.23 -2.66 9.01
CA LEU A 224 1.07 -2.88 9.64
C LEU A 224 0.96 -3.04 11.16
N ASN A 225 0.16 -2.20 11.82
CA ASN A 225 -0.11 -2.30 13.26
C ASN A 225 -0.79 -3.63 13.64
N GLN A 226 -1.76 -4.08 12.84
CA GLN A 226 -2.43 -5.36 13.06
C GLN A 226 -1.44 -6.52 12.96
N GLN A 227 -0.53 -6.48 11.99
CA GLN A 227 0.49 -7.51 11.82
C GLN A 227 1.47 -7.53 12.99
N LEU A 228 1.90 -6.37 13.48
CA LEU A 228 2.78 -6.26 14.64
C LEU A 228 2.15 -6.93 15.87
N ARG A 229 0.91 -6.54 16.20
CA ARG A 229 0.16 -7.13 17.31
C ARG A 229 -0.03 -8.64 17.17
N THR A 230 -0.22 -9.13 15.95
CA THR A 230 -0.39 -10.56 15.69
C THR A 230 0.92 -11.30 15.96
N ARG A 231 2.05 -10.76 15.52
CA ARG A 231 3.38 -11.36 15.74
C ARG A 231 3.80 -11.34 17.20
N GLU A 232 3.57 -10.24 17.90
CA GLU A 232 3.84 -10.13 19.35
C GLU A 232 3.08 -11.20 20.13
N ARG A 233 1.77 -11.38 19.84
CA ARG A 233 0.97 -12.42 20.48
C ARG A 233 1.51 -13.83 20.22
N ILE A 234 1.90 -14.12 18.96
CA ILE A 234 2.47 -15.42 18.60
C ILE A 234 3.78 -15.67 19.40
N LEU A 235 4.63 -14.65 19.53
CA LEU A 235 5.86 -14.75 20.33
C LEU A 235 5.56 -14.99 21.81
N GLU A 236 4.59 -14.29 22.39
CA GLU A 236 4.15 -14.48 23.78
C GLU A 236 3.63 -15.92 24.01
N TYR A 237 2.76 -16.43 23.13
CA TYR A 237 2.28 -17.82 23.22
C TYR A 237 3.40 -18.85 23.16
N HIS A 238 4.37 -18.68 22.26
CA HIS A 238 5.51 -19.62 22.17
C HIS A 238 6.48 -19.52 23.34
N ALA A 239 6.59 -18.36 23.99
CA ALA A 239 7.42 -18.19 25.18
C ALA A 239 6.84 -18.89 26.42
N GLU A 240 5.52 -19.06 26.50
CA GLU A 240 4.82 -19.68 27.63
C GLU A 240 4.77 -21.23 27.58
N GLU A 241 4.76 -21.84 26.38
CA GLU A 241 4.77 -23.30 26.22
C GLU A 241 5.91 -24.08 26.95
N PRO A 242 7.17 -23.61 27.01
CA PRO A 242 8.25 -24.38 27.65
C PRO A 242 8.17 -24.45 29.19
N GLU A 243 7.42 -23.57 29.87
CA GLU A 243 7.33 -23.55 31.34
C GLU A 243 6.23 -24.47 31.89
N VAL A 244 5.09 -24.57 31.19
CA VAL A 244 3.97 -25.45 31.60
C VAL A 244 4.33 -26.93 31.45
N ALA A 245 5.12 -27.29 30.43
CA ALA A 245 5.60 -28.66 30.22
C ALA A 245 6.62 -29.14 31.28
N LYS A 246 7.34 -28.22 31.94
CA LYS A 246 8.30 -28.57 33.01
C LYS A 246 7.60 -28.77 34.35
N ASN A 247 6.59 -27.97 34.67
CA ASN A 247 5.86 -28.07 35.95
C ASN A 247 4.91 -29.28 36.00
N SER A 248 4.43 -29.77 34.86
CA SER A 248 3.57 -30.96 34.78
C SER A 248 4.32 -32.29 34.97
N ARG A 249 5.65 -32.35 34.78
CA ARG A 249 6.46 -33.56 35.05
C ARG A 249 6.93 -33.69 36.51
N LYS A 250 6.65 -32.71 37.36
CA LYS A 250 7.13 -32.66 38.75
C LYS A 250 6.02 -32.91 39.78
N ARG A 251 4.86 -33.42 39.35
CA ARG A 251 3.76 -33.84 40.21
C ARG A 251 3.56 -35.35 40.12
#